data_AF-A0A4R1QEJ2-F1
#
_entry.id   AF-A0A4R1QEJ2-F1
#
_cell.length_a   1.000
_cell.length_b   1.000
_cell.length_c   1.000
_cell.angle_alpha   90.00
_cell.angle_beta   90.00
_cell.angle_gamma   90.00
#
_symmetry.space_group_name_H-M   'P 1'
#
loop_
_entity.id
_entity.type
_entity.pdbx_description
1 polymer ?
#
loop_
_entity_poly.entity_id
_entity_poly.type
_entity_poly.pdbx_seq_one_letter_code
_entity_poly.pdbx_strand_id
1 'polypeptide(L)' 'MNYNRNSKIRQITEQTLIIGVDIAKHKHVARAQDYRGFDLSKAVIVE' A
#
# COMPACT_ATOMS: atom_id res chain seq x y z
N MET A 1 -14.68 10.10 16.20
CA MET A 1 -13.68 9.45 15.31
C MET A 1 -12.78 8.56 16.17
N ASN A 2 -12.92 7.23 16.08
CA ASN A 2 -11.99 6.33 16.75
C ASN A 2 -10.73 6.20 15.88
N TYR A 3 -9.68 6.93 16.23
CA TYR A 3 -8.39 6.93 15.55
C TYR A 3 -7.67 5.60 15.75
N ASN A 4 -8.09 4.56 15.02
CA ASN A 4 -7.54 3.21 15.07
C ASN A 4 -6.33 2.99 14.16
N ARG A 5 -5.72 4.07 13.63
CA ARG A 5 -4.61 3.99 12.68
C ARG A 5 -3.44 3.17 13.24
N ASN A 6 -3.02 3.46 14.47
CA ASN A 6 -1.92 2.72 15.10
C ASN A 6 -2.26 1.25 15.34
N SER A 7 -3.53 0.95 15.61
CA SER A 7 -3.99 -0.43 15.74
C SER A 7 -3.86 -1.19 14.41
N LYS A 8 -4.25 -0.56 13.29
CA LYS A 8 -4.12 -1.13 11.95
C LYS A 8 -2.66 -1.30 11.53
N ILE A 9 -1.80 -0.32 11.81
CA ILE A 9 -0.36 -0.41 11.50
C ILE A 9 0.29 -1.57 12.27
N ARG A 10 -0.09 -1.76 13.53
CA ARG A 10 0.41 -2.88 14.36
C ARG A 10 -0.02 -4.27 13.88
N GLN A 11 -0.99 -4.38 12.95
CA GLN A 11 -1.40 -5.66 12.36
C GLN A 11 -0.50 -6.08 11.20
N ILE A 12 0.38 -5.20 10.71
CA ILE A 12 1.33 -5.53 9.65
C ILE A 12 2.38 -6.49 10.23
N THR A 13 2.51 -7.64 9.58
CA THR A 13 3.49 -8.69 9.89
C THR A 13 4.40 -8.92 8.69
N GLU A 14 5.42 -9.76 8.85
CA GLU A 14 6.35 -10.11 7.77
C GLU A 14 5.68 -10.78 6.56
N GLN A 15 4.50 -11.36 6.76
CA GLN A 15 3.70 -12.01 5.71
C GLN A 15 2.68 -11.06 5.07
N THR A 16 2.66 -9.80 5.47
CA THR A 16 1.72 -8.81 4.96
C THR A 16 2.22 -8.22 3.65
N LEU A 17 1.38 -8.28 2.61
CA LEU A 17 1.56 -7.52 1.38
C LEU A 17 0.88 -6.15 1.51
N ILE A 18 1.66 -5.08 1.34
CA ILE A 18 1.15 -3.71 1.38
C ILE A 18 0.91 -3.23 -0.05
N ILE A 19 -0.31 -2.80 -0.36
CA ILE A 19 -0.65 -2.20 -1.65
C ILE A 19 -0.97 -0.72 -1.47
N GLY A 20 -0.13 0.15 -2.04
CA GLY A 20 -0.38 1.58 -2.14
C GLY A 20 -1.03 1.91 -3.48
N VAL A 21 -2.17 2.59 -3.47
CA VAL A 21 -2.86 3.04 -4.70
C VAL A 21 -2.99 4.56 -4.68
N ASP A 22 -2.48 5.20 -5.71
CA ASP A 22 -2.72 6.60 -6.02
C ASP A 22 -3.82 6.70 -7.09
N ILE A 23 -4.86 7.48 -6.80
CA ILE A 23 -6.08 7.56 -7.62
C ILE A 23 -6.20 8.98 -8.17
N ALA A 24 -5.92 9.15 -9.46
CA ALA A 24 -6.14 10.41 -10.18
C ALA A 24 -7.28 10.27 -11.22
N LYS A 25 -7.60 11.34 -11.94
CA LYS A 25 -8.75 11.37 -12.87
C LYS A 25 -8.61 10.45 -14.10
N HIS A 26 -7.39 10.23 -14.56
CA HIS A 26 -7.10 9.55 -15.84
C HIS A 26 -5.94 8.56 -15.74
N LYS A 27 -5.31 8.46 -14.57
CA LYS A 27 -4.13 7.64 -14.38
C LYS A 27 -4.02 7.26 -12.91
N HIS A 28 -4.17 5.98 -12.65
CA HIS A 28 -4.03 5.39 -11.33
C HIS A 28 -2.70 4.65 -11.28
N VAL A 29 -2.06 4.67 -10.11
CA VAL A 29 -0.79 3.98 -9.90
C VAL A 29 -0.91 3.08 -8.70
N ALA A 30 -0.59 1.80 -8.86
CA ALA A 30 -0.54 0.83 -7.77
C ALA A 30 0.92 0.37 -7.54
N ARG A 31 1.30 0.20 -6.27
CA ARG A 31 2.60 -0.33 -5.86
C ARG A 31 2.42 -1.43 -4.84
N ALA A 32 3.20 -2.50 -4.99
CA ALA A 32 3.25 -3.61 -4.05
C ALA A 32 4.55 -3.55 -3.25
N GLN A 33 4.42 -3.55 -1.92
CA GLN A 33 5.53 -3.48 -0.99
C GLN A 33 5.45 -4.57 0.07
N ASP A 34 6.61 -4.97 0.59
CA ASP A 34 6.66 -5.78 1.80
C ASP A 34 6.44 -4.93 3.06
N TYR A 35 6.39 -5.59 4.23
CA TYR A 35 6.24 -4.95 5.53
C TYR A 35 7.35 -3.95 5.90
N ARG A 36 8.51 -4.00 5.22
CA ARG A 36 9.65 -3.10 5.43
C ARG A 36 9.60 -1.91 4.47
N GLY A 37 8.68 -1.90 3.51
CA GLY A 37 8.51 -0.85 2.51
C GLY A 37 9.37 -1.04 1.26
N PHE A 38 9.95 -2.23 1.02
CA PHE A 38 10.63 -2.52 -0.24
C PHE A 38 9.61 -2.80 -1.34
N ASP A 39 9.76 -2.11 -2.47
CA ASP A 39 8.95 -2.39 -3.66
C ASP A 39 9.26 -3.79 -4.19
N LEU A 40 8.24 -4.63 -4.29
CA LEU A 40 8.35 -6.01 -4.78
C LEU A 40 8.28 -6.11 -6.30
N SER A 41 7.81 -5.05 -6.96
CA SER A 41 7.68 -4.96 -8.41
C SER A 41 7.67 -3.50 -8.86
N LYS A 42 7.77 -3.29 -10.19
CA LYS A 42 7.54 -1.97 -10.77
C LYS A 42 6.08 -1.53 -10.52
N ALA A 43 5.88 -0.23 -10.38
CA ALA A 43 4.55 0.33 -10.23
C ALA A 43 3.66 -0.03 -11.44
N VAL A 44 2.42 -0.44 -11.15
CA VAL A 44 1.40 -0.70 -12.17
C VAL A 44 0.71 0.62 -12.47
N ILE A 45 0.62 0.95 -13.76
CA ILE A 45 -0.07 2.13 -14.26
C ILE A 45 -1.37 1.67 -14.91
N VAL A 46 -2.49 2.24 -14.48
CA VAL A 46 -3.81 2.02 -15.06
C VAL A 46 -4.31 3.37 -15.58
N GLU A 47 -4.65 3.45 -16.86
CA GLU A 47 -5.20 4.67 -17.50
C GLU A 47 -6.73 4.65 -17.54
#